data_AF-A0A7C6U303-F1
#
_entry.id   AF-A0A7C6U303-F1
#
_cell.length_a   1.000
_cell.length_b   1.000
_cell.length_c   1.000
_cell.angle_alpha   90.00
_cell.angle_beta   90.00
_cell.angle_gamma   90.00
#
_symmetry.space_group_name_H-M   'P 1'
#
loop_
_entity.id
_entity.type
_entity.pdbx_description
1 polymer ?
#
loop_
_entity_poly.entity_id
_entity_poly.type
_entity_poly.pdbx_seq_one_letter_code
_entity_poly.pdbx_strand_id
1 'polypeptide(L)'
;MLNNKCLGCGTLKQTNDNNALGYVIDLSHKYCLDCFKLKNYGIVKDHVHPDKFPEIKPNSVILVIQSIMQLDLLFMQPITRIQPNAKYIYIINQTDLLPKDTNLDFIYDNIVKNARKNKIKYFDIIFMSAINKNDINNLSNYL
;
A
#
# COMPACT_ATOMS: atom_id res chain seq x y z
N MET A 1 -5.63 35.06 -10.49
CA MET A 1 -6.41 33.90 -10.99
C MET A 1 -6.96 33.15 -9.78
N LEU A 2 -8.27 32.91 -9.70
CA LEU A 2 -8.79 32.02 -8.65
C LEU A 2 -8.19 30.64 -8.88
N ASN A 3 -7.50 30.11 -7.88
CA ASN A 3 -7.05 28.73 -7.92
C ASN A 3 -8.30 27.84 -7.81
N ASN A 4 -8.70 27.23 -8.92
CA ASN A 4 -9.87 26.35 -8.98
C ASN A 4 -9.64 24.99 -8.30
N LYS A 5 -8.43 24.73 -7.77
CA LYS A 5 -8.12 23.51 -7.03
C LYS A 5 -8.15 23.73 -5.53
N CYS A 6 -8.55 22.69 -4.79
CA CYS A 6 -8.42 22.63 -3.33
C CYS A 6 -6.94 22.59 -2.93
N LEU A 7 -6.52 23.42 -1.97
CA LEU A 7 -5.14 23.42 -1.45
C LEU A 7 -4.79 22.18 -0.61
N GLY A 8 -5.79 21.36 -0.23
CA GLY A 8 -5.59 20.13 0.52
C GLY A 8 -5.39 18.91 -0.39
N CYS A 9 -6.47 18.47 -1.03
CA CYS A 9 -6.48 17.25 -1.86
C CYS A 9 -6.18 17.49 -3.35
N GLY A 10 -6.06 18.75 -3.81
CA GLY A 10 -5.77 19.07 -5.22
C GLY A 10 -6.93 18.88 -6.21
N THR A 11 -8.11 18.44 -5.77
CA THR A 11 -9.28 18.28 -6.66
C THR A 11 -9.82 19.62 -7.13
N LEU A 12 -10.51 19.63 -8.27
CA LEU A 12 -11.25 20.81 -8.74
C LEU A 12 -12.38 21.13 -7.76
N LYS A 13 -12.52 22.41 -7.40
CA LYS A 13 -13.59 22.92 -6.56
C LYS A 13 -14.89 23.01 -7.37
N GLN A 14 -15.98 22.60 -6.76
CA GLN A 14 -17.31 22.65 -7.35
C GLN A 14 -18.37 22.96 -6.28
N THR A 15 -19.49 23.54 -6.69
CA THR A 15 -20.60 23.95 -5.81
C THR A 15 -21.89 23.19 -6.11
N ASN A 16 -21.85 22.22 -7.04
CA ASN A 16 -23.03 21.60 -7.64
C ASN A 16 -23.52 20.38 -6.86
N ASP A 17 -22.62 19.60 -6.27
CA ASP A 17 -22.96 18.36 -5.55
C ASP A 17 -22.19 18.25 -4.22
N ASN A 18 -22.90 18.36 -3.10
CA ASN A 18 -22.33 18.27 -1.75
C ASN A 18 -21.74 16.89 -1.41
N ASN A 19 -22.10 15.85 -2.16
CA ASN A 19 -21.57 14.51 -1.97
C ASN A 19 -20.37 14.20 -2.88
N ALA A 20 -20.14 15.00 -3.92
CA ALA A 20 -19.01 14.80 -4.83
C ALA A 20 -17.71 15.44 -4.30
N LEU A 21 -16.58 14.88 -4.76
CA LEU A 21 -15.24 15.41 -4.43
C LEU A 21 -15.12 16.88 -4.83
N GLY A 22 -14.40 17.64 -4.00
CA GLY A 22 -14.13 19.05 -4.26
C GLY A 22 -15.29 20.00 -3.94
N TYR A 23 -16.35 19.54 -3.27
CA TYR A 23 -17.45 20.43 -2.89
C TYR A 23 -16.99 21.59 -2.00
N VAL A 24 -17.43 22.79 -2.35
CA VAL A 24 -17.28 24.03 -1.58
C VAL A 24 -18.61 24.76 -1.53
N ILE A 25 -18.86 25.49 -0.45
CA ILE A 25 -20.02 26.41 -0.36
C ILE A 25 -19.83 27.61 -1.31
N ASP A 26 -18.58 28.00 -1.53
CA ASP A 26 -18.18 29.09 -2.41
C ASP A 26 -16.80 28.77 -3.02
N LEU A 27 -16.65 29.00 -4.33
CA LEU A 27 -15.41 28.85 -5.09
C LEU A 27 -14.28 29.75 -4.59
N SER A 28 -14.57 30.81 -3.83
CA SER A 28 -13.56 31.65 -3.16
C SER A 28 -12.78 30.91 -2.08
N HIS A 29 -13.33 29.81 -1.53
CA HIS A 29 -12.68 29.06 -0.46
C HIS A 29 -11.39 28.37 -0.90
N LYS A 30 -10.43 28.30 0.03
CA LYS A 30 -9.11 27.67 -0.19
C LYS A 30 -9.15 26.14 -0.14
N TYR A 31 -10.08 25.57 0.61
CA TYR A 31 -10.22 24.13 0.84
C TYR A 31 -11.64 23.66 0.50
N CYS A 32 -11.77 22.44 -0.01
CA CYS A 32 -13.07 21.75 -0.06
C CYS A 32 -13.55 21.44 1.37
N LEU A 33 -14.85 21.16 1.50
CA LEU A 33 -15.49 20.89 2.78
C LEU A 33 -14.81 19.73 3.53
N ASP A 34 -14.41 18.67 2.82
CA ASP A 34 -13.75 17.50 3.43
C ASP A 34 -12.36 17.84 3.96
N CYS A 35 -11.53 18.53 3.17
CA CYS A 35 -10.21 18.99 3.64
C CYS A 35 -10.32 19.99 4.79
N PHE A 36 -11.34 20.86 4.78
CA PHE A 36 -11.59 21.79 5.88
C PHE A 36 -11.96 21.03 7.17
N LYS A 37 -12.84 20.02 7.08
CA LYS A 37 -13.26 19.21 8.23
C LYS A 37 -12.11 18.35 8.76
N LEU A 38 -11.32 17.76 7.87
CA LEU A 38 -10.13 17.02 8.25
C LEU A 38 -9.14 17.92 9.01
N LYS A 39 -8.87 19.12 8.48
CA LYS A 39 -7.91 20.06 9.06
C LYS A 39 -8.34 20.60 10.44
N ASN A 40 -9.61 20.94 10.61
CA ASN A 40 -10.09 21.62 11.81
C ASN A 40 -10.73 20.69 12.86
N TYR A 41 -11.27 19.55 12.42
CA TYR A 41 -12.03 18.64 13.29
C TYR A 41 -11.53 17.19 13.26
N GLY A 42 -10.52 16.87 12.43
CA GLY A 42 -10.01 15.50 12.30
C GLY A 42 -11.01 14.51 11.69
N ILE A 43 -12.10 14.99 11.10
CA ILE A 43 -13.12 14.14 10.49
C ILE A 43 -12.63 13.68 9.12
N VAL A 44 -12.45 12.37 8.97
CA VAL A 44 -12.09 11.72 7.71
C VAL A 44 -13.36 11.20 7.06
N LYS A 45 -13.64 11.63 5.82
CA LYS A 45 -14.53 10.90 4.90
C LYS A 45 -13.66 9.97 4.06
N ASP A 46 -14.24 8.88 3.58
CA ASP A 46 -13.57 7.99 2.63
C ASP A 46 -13.14 8.78 1.39
N HIS A 47 -11.85 9.09 1.32
CA HIS A 47 -11.26 9.79 0.19
C HIS A 47 -11.02 8.76 -0.92
N VAL A 48 -11.72 8.92 -2.04
CA VAL A 48 -11.37 8.22 -3.27
C VAL A 48 -10.10 8.86 -3.81
N HIS A 49 -9.01 8.09 -3.89
CA HIS A 49 -7.74 8.55 -4.45
C HIS A 49 -7.96 8.96 -5.93
N PRO A 50 -7.44 10.10 -6.40
CA PRO A 50 -7.63 10.55 -7.79
C PRO A 50 -7.08 9.57 -8.83
N ASP A 51 -6.06 8.81 -8.46
CA ASP A 51 -5.59 7.69 -9.25
C ASP A 51 -6.47 6.48 -8.92
N LYS A 52 -7.21 6.01 -9.92
CA LYS A 52 -7.90 4.72 -9.84
C LYS A 52 -6.85 3.63 -9.67
N PHE A 53 -6.52 3.28 -8.44
CA PHE A 53 -5.89 2.00 -8.18
C PHE A 53 -6.77 0.91 -8.81
N PRO A 54 -6.18 -0.13 -9.43
CA PRO A 54 -6.97 -1.24 -9.94
C PRO A 54 -7.87 -1.77 -8.83
N GLU A 55 -9.15 -1.97 -9.12
CA GLU A 55 -10.09 -2.55 -8.15
C GLU A 55 -9.63 -3.96 -7.81
N ILE A 56 -9.13 -4.14 -6.58
CA ILE A 56 -8.76 -5.44 -6.06
C ILE A 56 -10.00 -6.04 -5.40
N LYS A 57 -10.44 -7.20 -5.89
CA LYS A 57 -11.58 -7.93 -5.31
C LYS A 57 -11.31 -8.28 -3.83
N PRO A 58 -12.34 -8.30 -2.98
CA PRO A 58 -12.20 -8.82 -1.63
C PRO A 58 -11.78 -10.29 -1.67
N ASN A 59 -11.03 -10.74 -0.65
CA ASN A 59 -10.48 -12.09 -0.53
C ASN A 59 -9.49 -12.51 -1.64
N SER A 60 -8.98 -11.56 -2.42
CA SER A 60 -7.88 -11.84 -3.35
C SER A 60 -6.59 -12.20 -2.62
N VAL A 61 -5.77 -13.03 -3.27
CA VAL A 61 -4.37 -13.25 -2.89
C VAL A 61 -3.52 -12.19 -3.58
N ILE A 62 -2.74 -11.44 -2.82
CA ILE A 62 -1.84 -10.41 -3.31
C ILE A 62 -0.41 -10.86 -3.02
N LEU A 63 0.37 -11.06 -4.08
CA LEU A 63 1.79 -11.36 -4.01
C LEU A 63 2.59 -10.07 -4.06
N VAL A 64 3.39 -9.83 -3.03
CA VAL A 64 4.19 -8.63 -2.89
C VAL A 64 5.65 -9.04 -3.06
N ILE A 65 6.19 -8.81 -4.25
CA ILE A 65 7.54 -9.26 -4.58
C ILE A 65 8.54 -8.15 -4.25
N GLN A 66 9.53 -8.48 -3.43
CA GLN A 66 10.62 -7.59 -3.04
C GLN A 66 11.96 -8.28 -3.24
N SER A 67 12.98 -7.54 -3.66
CA SER A 67 14.35 -8.06 -3.71
C SER A 67 14.92 -8.21 -2.30
N ILE A 68 15.66 -9.30 -2.04
CA ILE A 68 16.46 -9.49 -0.84
C ILE A 68 17.48 -8.35 -0.61
N MET A 69 17.93 -7.69 -1.68
CA MET A 69 18.90 -6.59 -1.60
C MET A 69 18.28 -5.26 -1.17
N GLN A 70 16.95 -5.19 -1.06
CA GLN A 70 16.19 -3.98 -0.77
C GLN A 70 15.22 -4.20 0.40
N LEU A 71 15.63 -4.98 1.41
CA LEU A 71 14.81 -5.26 2.60
C LEU A 71 14.52 -4.03 3.46
N ASP A 72 15.34 -2.99 3.36
CA ASP A 72 15.14 -1.70 4.01
C ASP A 72 13.90 -0.97 3.49
N LEU A 73 13.53 -1.17 2.22
CA LEU A 73 12.33 -0.61 1.61
C LEU A 73 11.07 -1.44 1.87
N LEU A 74 11.23 -2.65 2.42
CA LEU A 74 10.12 -3.53 2.74
C LEU A 74 9.19 -2.83 3.74
N PHE A 75 7.88 -2.85 3.44
CA PHE A 75 6.81 -2.22 4.21
C PHE A 75 6.73 -0.68 4.17
N MET A 76 7.57 0.02 3.40
CA MET A 76 7.45 1.48 3.25
C MET A 76 6.10 1.91 2.68
N GLN A 77 5.53 1.09 1.79
CA GLN A 77 4.22 1.35 1.19
C GLN A 77 3.15 0.54 1.92
N PRO A 78 2.13 1.19 2.51
CA PRO A 78 1.05 0.52 3.24
C PRO A 78 0.01 -0.05 2.27
N ILE A 79 0.43 -0.98 1.41
CA ILE A 79 -0.39 -1.62 0.36
C ILE A 79 -1.63 -2.33 0.93
N THR A 80 -1.62 -2.68 2.21
CA THR A 80 -2.76 -3.24 2.96
C THR A 80 -3.93 -2.26 3.05
N ARG A 81 -3.69 -0.96 2.85
CA ARG A 81 -4.76 0.06 2.77
C ARG A 81 -5.55 -0.01 1.47
N ILE A 82 -4.99 -0.61 0.41
CA ILE A 82 -5.66 -0.73 -0.88
C ILE A 82 -6.79 -1.77 -0.79
N GLN A 83 -6.55 -2.92 -0.14
CA GLN A 83 -7.57 -3.94 0.09
C GLN A 83 -7.37 -4.64 1.44
N PRO A 84 -7.99 -4.13 2.52
CA PRO A 84 -7.78 -4.64 3.88
C PRO A 84 -8.12 -6.13 4.09
N ASN A 85 -8.99 -6.69 3.25
CA ASN A 85 -9.47 -8.08 3.35
C ASN A 85 -8.76 -9.04 2.37
N ALA A 86 -7.68 -8.61 1.72
CA ALA A 86 -6.87 -9.49 0.90
C ALA A 86 -5.86 -10.29 1.75
N LYS A 87 -5.46 -11.45 1.24
CA LYS A 87 -4.35 -12.24 1.79
C LYS A 87 -3.05 -11.75 1.15
N TYR A 88 -2.19 -11.12 1.96
CA TYR A 88 -0.91 -10.60 1.50
C TYR A 88 0.20 -11.62 1.74
N ILE A 89 0.87 -12.08 0.69
CA ILE A 89 2.06 -12.94 0.79
C ILE A 89 3.26 -12.16 0.28
N TYR A 90 4.26 -12.00 1.13
CA TYR A 90 5.49 -11.30 0.77
C TYR A 90 6.50 -12.30 0.20
N ILE A 91 6.92 -12.07 -1.03
CA ILE A 91 7.92 -12.89 -1.71
C ILE A 91 9.24 -12.12 -1.68
N ILE A 92 10.18 -12.61 -0.88
CA ILE A 92 11.55 -12.09 -0.82
C ILE A 92 12.37 -12.86 -1.86
N ASN A 93 12.49 -12.25 -3.04
CA ASN A 93 13.10 -12.85 -4.22
C ASN A 93 14.62 -12.56 -4.29
N GLN A 94 15.29 -13.25 -5.21
CA GLN A 94 16.71 -13.12 -5.54
C GLN A 94 17.64 -13.58 -4.42
N THR A 95 17.24 -14.59 -3.65
CA THR A 95 18.08 -15.17 -2.58
C THR A 95 19.39 -15.76 -3.08
N ASP A 96 19.49 -16.06 -4.38
CA ASP A 96 20.72 -16.47 -5.06
C ASP A 96 21.84 -15.40 -5.03
N LEU A 97 21.49 -14.14 -4.78
CA LEU A 97 22.47 -13.06 -4.62
C LEU A 97 23.20 -13.10 -3.28
N LEU A 98 22.70 -13.88 -2.31
CA LEU A 98 23.32 -14.01 -1.00
C LEU A 98 24.48 -15.03 -1.04
N PRO A 99 25.52 -14.85 -0.21
CA PRO A 99 26.47 -15.91 0.08
C PRO A 99 25.76 -17.20 0.53
N LYS A 100 26.27 -18.37 0.12
CA LYS A 100 25.66 -19.68 0.44
C LYS A 100 25.50 -19.94 1.93
N ASP A 101 26.40 -19.38 2.74
CA ASP A 101 26.42 -19.55 4.20
C ASP A 101 25.52 -18.53 4.92
N THR A 102 24.71 -17.77 4.19
CA THR A 102 23.81 -16.78 4.78
C THR A 102 22.68 -17.48 5.53
N ASN A 103 22.51 -17.13 6.80
CA ASN A 103 21.41 -17.63 7.62
C ASN A 103 20.10 -16.89 7.26
N LEU A 104 19.25 -17.54 6.47
CA LEU A 104 17.94 -17.01 6.08
C LEU A 104 16.97 -16.88 7.27
N ASP A 105 17.07 -17.73 8.29
CA ASP A 105 16.21 -17.67 9.47
C ASP A 105 16.44 -16.36 10.25
N PHE A 106 17.71 -15.93 10.35
CA PHE A 106 18.03 -14.64 10.96
C PHE A 106 17.41 -13.47 10.18
N ILE A 107 17.39 -13.53 8.86
CA ILE A 107 16.77 -12.51 8.02
C ILE A 107 15.25 -12.54 8.21
N TYR A 108 14.63 -13.73 8.18
CA TYR A 108 13.21 -13.92 8.44
C TYR A 108 12.80 -13.31 9.78
N ASP A 109 13.53 -13.61 10.86
CA ASP A 109 13.26 -13.08 12.20
C ASP A 109 13.31 -11.55 12.24
N ASN A 110 14.25 -10.95 11.53
CA ASN A 110 14.34 -9.50 11.43
C ASN A 110 13.18 -8.89 10.64
N ILE A 111 12.76 -9.53 9.55
CA ILE A 111 11.56 -9.11 8.79
C ILE A 111 10.32 -9.22 9.68
N VAL A 112 10.14 -10.32 10.41
CA VAL A 112 8.99 -10.52 11.31
C VAL A 112 8.99 -9.48 12.43
N LYS A 113 10.15 -9.18 13.03
CA LYS A 113 10.28 -8.10 14.02
C LYS A 113 9.87 -6.75 13.43
N ASN A 114 10.32 -6.45 12.21
CA ASN A 114 10.00 -5.20 11.51
C ASN A 114 8.50 -5.12 11.17
N ALA A 115 7.90 -6.22 10.70
CA ALA A 115 6.48 -6.32 10.42
C ALA A 115 5.63 -6.08 11.68
N ARG A 116 6.01 -6.69 12.82
CA ARG A 116 5.36 -6.46 14.12
C ARG A 116 5.46 -5.00 14.56
N LYS A 117 6.65 -4.40 14.46
CA LYS A 117 6.89 -2.99 14.82
C LYS A 117 5.99 -2.04 14.02
N ASN A 118 5.83 -2.30 12.72
CA ASN A 118 5.03 -1.47 11.81
C ASN A 118 3.56 -1.91 11.71
N LYS A 119 3.12 -2.90 12.51
CA LYS A 119 1.75 -3.45 12.50
C LYS A 119 1.30 -3.90 11.10
N ILE A 120 2.22 -4.49 10.35
CA ILE A 120 1.97 -4.98 9.00
C ILE A 120 1.17 -6.28 9.07
N LYS A 121 0.07 -6.34 8.34
CA LYS A 121 -0.69 -7.57 8.12
C LYS A 121 -0.06 -8.34 6.96
N TYR A 122 0.30 -9.59 7.21
CA TYR A 122 0.76 -10.54 6.19
C TYR A 122 0.21 -11.93 6.53
N PHE A 123 -0.01 -12.73 5.50
CA PHE A 123 -0.38 -14.13 5.61
C PHE A 123 0.87 -15.00 5.70
N ASP A 124 1.85 -14.75 4.82
CA ASP A 124 3.11 -15.50 4.81
C ASP A 124 4.27 -14.67 4.21
N ILE A 125 5.51 -15.09 4.46
CA ILE A 125 6.74 -14.52 3.92
C ILE A 125 7.60 -15.66 3.36
N ILE A 126 7.79 -15.64 2.05
CA ILE A 126 8.46 -16.73 1.30
C ILE A 126 9.77 -16.19 0.74
N PHE A 127 10.88 -16.86 1.06
CA PHE A 127 12.17 -16.64 0.43
C PHE A 127 12.29 -17.51 -0.82
N MET A 128 12.72 -16.92 -1.92
CA MET A 128 12.93 -17.68 -3.17
C MET A 128 13.94 -17.03 -4.10
N SER A 129 14.38 -17.80 -5.08
CA SER A 129 15.04 -17.30 -6.27
C SER A 129 14.21 -17.64 -7.51
N ALA A 130 13.75 -16.63 -8.24
CA ALA A 130 12.95 -16.84 -9.45
C ALA A 130 13.71 -17.56 -10.59
N ILE A 131 15.05 -17.57 -10.55
CA ILE A 131 15.88 -18.34 -11.50
C ILE A 131 15.96 -19.82 -11.09
N ASN A 132 15.64 -20.16 -9.85
CA ASN A 132 15.57 -21.52 -9.36
C ASN A 132 14.19 -22.12 -9.67
N LYS A 133 14.17 -23.10 -10.58
CA LYS A 133 12.93 -23.79 -11.00
C LYS A 133 12.21 -24.48 -9.83
N ASN A 134 12.94 -25.00 -8.85
CA ASN A 134 12.34 -25.67 -7.71
C ASN A 134 11.53 -24.70 -6.86
N ASP A 135 12.04 -23.48 -6.64
CA ASP A 135 11.34 -22.46 -5.86
C ASP A 135 10.07 -21.99 -6.59
N ILE A 136 10.11 -21.87 -7.92
CA ILE A 136 8.94 -21.57 -8.74
C ILE A 136 7.88 -22.67 -8.63
N ASN A 137 8.28 -23.95 -8.69
CA ASN A 137 7.37 -25.07 -8.52
C ASN A 137 6.76 -25.10 -7.12
N ASN A 138 7.56 -24.86 -6.08
CA ASN A 138 7.09 -24.79 -4.70
C ASN A 138 6.07 -23.67 -4.51
N LEU A 139 6.34 -22.47 -5.06
CA LEU A 139 5.38 -21.37 -5.04
C LEU A 139 4.10 -21.72 -5.78
N SER A 140 4.20 -22.36 -6.95
CA SER A 140 3.02 -22.78 -7.72
C SER A 140 2.16 -23.82 -6.99
N ASN A 141 2.77 -24.71 -6.19
CA ASN A 141 2.03 -25.70 -5.39
C ASN A 141 1.41 -25.10 -4.13
N TYR A 142 1.98 -24.00 -3.64
CA TYR A 142 1.51 -23.29 -2.46
C TYR A 142 0.27 -22.42 -2.75
N LEU A 143 0.16 -21.87 -3.97
CA LEU A 143 -0.96 -21.04 -4.43
C LEU A 143 -2.20 -21.86 -4.79
#